data_AF-A0A534M464-F1
#
_entry.id   AF-A0A534M464-F1
#
_cell.length_a   1.000
_cell.length_b   1.000
_cell.length_c   1.000
_cell.angle_alpha   90.00
_cell.angle_beta   90.00
_cell.angle_gamma   90.00
#
_symmetry.space_group_name_H-M   'P 1'
#
loop_
_entity.id
_entity.type
_entity.pdbx_description
1 polymer ?
#
loop_
_entity_poly.entity_id
_entity_poly.type
_entity_poly.pdbx_seq_one_letter_code
_entity_poly.pdbx_strand_id
1 'polypeptide(L)'
;MDDRLRKRSAPFPLYEILLRDAKVGDLKALSDRLGLSLNVEEMDRIQEYFRRIGREPTDVELQSLGQAWSEHCCYKSSKVFLKEFIFPVQAPYVLDRGDAGVVEFDEDHAYALRIESHNHPSAIEPYGGANTGIGGILRDVLAMGAQPIALADPLHFGPLDTPTEGLPKGTRHPKYLFGGVVAGIRDYGNRVGIPTVAGGIVFDEGYLGNIVVNVACVGFAKKSQLVRNRAASERDVFILCGGKTGRDGIHGVTYASIDLTDRSVRGWEAGAV
;
A
#
# COMPACT_ATOMS: atom_id res chain seq x y z
N MET A 1 18.76 25.49 10.05
CA MET A 1 17.78 24.40 9.83
C MET A 1 17.38 24.22 8.36
N ASP A 2 17.42 25.30 7.56
CA ASP A 2 17.51 25.28 6.08
C ASP A 2 18.87 24.74 5.59
N ASP A 3 19.84 24.63 6.51
CA ASP A 3 21.27 24.49 6.25
C ASP A 3 21.69 23.15 5.62
N ARG A 4 20.78 22.17 5.52
CA ARG A 4 21.00 20.88 4.84
C ARG A 4 20.11 20.68 3.61
N LEU A 5 19.40 21.71 3.17
CA LEU A 5 18.65 21.72 1.92
C LEU A 5 19.33 22.68 0.94
N ARG A 6 19.56 22.24 -0.28
CA ARG A 6 20.04 23.10 -1.37
C ARG A 6 19.08 23.03 -2.54
N LYS A 7 18.37 24.11 -2.82
CA LYS A 7 17.46 24.18 -3.96
C LYS A 7 18.23 23.99 -5.28
N ARG A 8 17.76 23.09 -6.15
CA ARG A 8 18.26 22.93 -7.51
C ARG A 8 17.43 23.75 -8.49
N SER A 9 18.08 24.17 -9.57
CA SER A 9 17.37 24.75 -10.72
C SER A 9 16.67 23.64 -11.50
N ALA A 10 15.34 23.62 -11.42
CA ALA A 10 14.46 22.70 -12.12
C ALA A 10 13.11 23.41 -12.39
N PRO A 11 12.31 22.96 -13.37
CA PRO A 11 10.99 23.55 -13.64
C PRO A 11 9.96 23.28 -12.52
N PHE A 12 10.36 22.58 -11.46
CA PHE A 12 9.57 22.28 -10.27
C PHE A 12 10.46 22.40 -9.02
N PRO A 13 9.89 22.54 -7.80
CA PRO A 13 10.66 22.53 -6.57
C PRO A 13 11.43 21.20 -6.42
N LEU A 14 12.75 21.31 -6.36
CA LEU A 14 13.67 20.17 -6.20
C LEU A 14 14.79 20.59 -5.25
N TYR A 15 15.10 19.74 -4.28
CA TYR A 15 16.10 20.04 -3.27
C TYR A 15 17.13 18.92 -3.18
N GLU A 16 18.40 19.27 -3.07
CA GLU A 16 19.44 18.35 -2.61
C GLU A 16 19.49 18.34 -1.08
N ILE A 17 19.62 17.15 -0.52
CA ILE A 17 19.73 16.95 0.92
C ILE A 17 21.20 16.70 1.23
N LEU A 18 21.82 17.57 2.03
CA LEU A 18 23.23 17.46 2.43
C LEU A 18 23.40 16.29 3.41
N LEU A 19 23.40 15.07 2.86
CA LEU A 19 23.39 13.80 3.57
C LEU A 19 24.80 13.27 3.77
N ARG A 20 25.72 13.43 2.80
CA ARG A 20 27.04 12.77 2.84
C ARG A 20 27.87 13.12 4.08
N ASP A 21 27.79 14.37 4.55
CA ASP A 21 28.51 14.85 5.74
C ASP A 21 27.60 14.93 6.98
N ALA A 22 26.44 14.25 6.96
CA ALA A 22 25.58 14.16 8.13
C ALA A 22 26.21 13.25 9.20
N LYS A 23 26.19 13.69 10.46
CA LYS A 23 26.61 12.85 11.58
C LYS A 23 25.52 11.83 11.88
N VAL A 24 25.84 10.73 12.55
CA VAL A 24 24.86 9.68 12.91
C VAL A 24 23.63 10.26 13.64
N GLY A 25 23.84 11.22 14.55
CA GLY A 25 22.74 11.91 15.25
C GLY A 25 21.83 12.74 14.34
N ASP A 26 22.34 13.19 13.19
CA ASP A 26 21.57 13.97 12.21
C ASP A 26 20.72 13.06 11.30
N LEU A 27 21.07 11.78 11.15
CA LEU A 27 20.40 10.86 10.22
C LEU A 27 18.94 10.61 10.60
N LYS A 28 18.68 10.33 11.89
CA LYS A 28 17.31 10.15 12.39
C LYS A 28 16.49 11.43 12.24
N ALA A 29 17.08 12.57 12.59
CA ALA A 29 16.41 13.87 12.47
C ALA A 29 16.07 14.20 11.00
N LEU A 30 16.94 13.85 10.05
CA LEU A 30 16.67 14.00 8.61
C LEU A 30 15.52 13.10 8.16
N SER A 31 15.53 11.84 8.57
CA SER A 31 14.45 10.88 8.26
C SER A 31 13.09 11.37 8.78
N ASP A 32 13.04 11.79 10.05
CA ASP A 32 11.81 12.26 10.69
C ASP A 32 11.27 13.54 10.04
N ARG A 33 12.17 14.49 9.75
CA ARG A 33 11.79 15.78 9.14
C ARG A 33 11.27 15.63 7.72
N LEU A 34 11.84 14.69 6.95
CA LEU A 34 11.40 14.39 5.59
C LEU A 34 10.24 13.39 5.55
N GLY A 35 9.83 12.81 6.69
CA GLY A 35 8.76 11.81 6.73
C GLY A 35 9.12 10.50 6.03
N LEU A 36 10.40 10.12 6.03
CA LEU A 36 10.86 8.92 5.32
C LEU A 36 10.52 7.62 6.06
N SER A 37 10.33 7.71 7.39
CA SER A 37 10.17 6.57 8.31
C SER A 37 11.27 5.52 8.17
N LEU A 38 12.47 5.95 7.80
CA LEU A 38 13.67 5.13 7.77
C LEU A 38 14.38 5.19 9.13
N ASN A 39 14.89 4.05 9.58
CA ASN A 39 15.70 3.99 10.78
C ASN A 39 17.15 4.49 10.52
N VAL A 40 17.96 4.58 11.57
CA VAL A 40 19.34 5.10 11.45
C VAL A 40 20.20 4.23 10.55
N GLU A 41 20.07 2.90 10.61
CA GLU A 41 20.85 1.96 9.78
C GLU A 41 20.48 2.08 8.29
N GLU A 42 19.19 2.27 7.99
CA GLU A 42 18.71 2.49 6.62
C GLU A 42 19.22 3.81 6.07
N MET A 43 19.16 4.88 6.87
CA MET A 43 19.70 6.18 6.51
C MET A 43 21.22 6.15 6.32
N ASP A 44 21.92 5.37 7.15
CA ASP A 44 23.38 5.19 7.05
C ASP A 44 23.75 4.47 5.74
N ARG A 45 23.06 3.39 5.38
CA ARG A 45 23.26 2.71 4.08
C ARG A 45 23.01 3.62 2.88
N ILE A 46 21.98 4.46 2.96
CA ILE A 46 21.70 5.46 1.92
C ILE A 46 22.83 6.49 1.87
N GLN A 47 23.29 6.98 3.02
CA GLN A 47 24.42 7.89 3.11
C GLN A 47 25.70 7.30 2.49
N GLU A 48 26.04 6.05 2.81
CA GLU A 48 27.18 5.33 2.22
C GLU A 48 27.09 5.24 0.70
N TYR A 49 25.91 4.92 0.18
CA TYR A 49 25.67 4.88 -1.27
C TYR A 49 25.96 6.24 -1.92
N PHE A 50 25.40 7.32 -1.39
CA PHE A 50 25.59 8.68 -1.92
C PHE A 50 27.03 9.20 -1.75
N ARG A 51 27.72 8.80 -0.67
CA ARG A 51 29.18 9.02 -0.53
C ARG A 51 29.96 8.36 -1.65
N ARG A 52 29.68 7.08 -1.92
CA ARG A 52 30.39 6.29 -2.94
C ARG A 52 30.23 6.87 -4.35
N ILE A 53 29.04 7.33 -4.71
CA ILE A 53 28.78 7.93 -6.04
C ILE A 53 29.14 9.42 -6.12
N GLY A 54 29.63 10.02 -5.03
CA GLY A 54 30.20 11.36 -5.04
C GLY A 54 29.19 12.51 -5.18
N ARG A 55 27.90 12.32 -4.86
CA ARG A 55 26.89 13.39 -4.91
C ARG A 55 25.87 13.31 -3.79
N GLU A 56 25.18 14.42 -3.53
CA GLU A 56 24.03 14.43 -2.62
C GLU A 56 22.80 13.77 -3.27
N PRO A 57 21.94 13.13 -2.47
CA PRO A 57 20.61 12.77 -2.93
C PRO A 57 19.72 13.99 -3.12
N THR A 58 18.77 13.88 -4.04
CA THR A 58 17.60 14.75 -4.07
C THR A 58 16.55 14.31 -3.06
N ASP A 59 15.67 15.23 -2.67
CA ASP A 59 14.47 14.94 -1.89
C ASP A 59 13.61 13.87 -2.55
N VAL A 60 13.40 13.94 -3.87
CA VAL A 60 12.64 12.91 -4.62
C VAL A 60 13.27 11.52 -4.52
N GLU A 61 14.60 11.42 -4.60
CA GLU A 61 15.31 10.13 -4.45
C GLU A 61 15.16 9.58 -3.04
N LEU A 62 15.29 10.41 -2.00
CA LEU A 62 15.08 9.96 -0.63
C LEU A 62 13.64 9.57 -0.35
N GLN A 63 12.66 10.33 -0.86
CA GLN A 63 11.25 9.97 -0.76
C GLN A 63 10.98 8.63 -1.45
N SER A 64 11.53 8.42 -2.64
CA SER A 64 11.38 7.15 -3.37
C SER A 64 11.95 5.97 -2.58
N LEU A 65 13.12 6.15 -1.97
CA LEU A 65 13.73 5.15 -1.10
C LEU A 65 12.90 4.92 0.18
N GLY A 66 12.38 5.97 0.80
CA GLY A 66 11.50 5.88 1.97
C GLY A 66 10.23 5.07 1.70
N GLN A 67 9.59 5.30 0.55
CA GLN A 67 8.43 4.50 0.12
C GLN A 67 8.81 3.04 -0.17
N ALA A 68 9.86 2.83 -0.97
CA ALA A 68 10.28 1.50 -1.41
C ALA A 68 10.77 0.62 -0.25
N TRP A 69 11.44 1.22 0.73
CA TRP A 69 11.98 0.53 1.91
C TRP A 69 11.03 0.62 3.11
N SER A 70 9.75 0.95 2.94
CA SER A 70 8.78 0.88 4.03
C SER A 70 8.46 -0.57 4.44
N GLU A 71 7.85 -0.77 5.62
CA GLU A 71 7.39 -2.10 6.03
C GLU A 71 6.33 -2.65 5.06
N HIS A 72 5.40 -1.80 4.66
CA HIS A 72 4.34 -2.14 3.71
C HIS A 72 4.87 -2.62 2.36
N CYS A 73 5.98 -2.07 1.84
CA CYS A 73 6.56 -2.52 0.57
C CYS A 73 7.53 -3.69 0.72
N CYS A 74 8.40 -3.67 1.74
CA CYS A 74 9.49 -4.64 1.86
C CYS A 74 9.14 -5.87 2.68
N TYR A 75 8.07 -5.83 3.47
CA TYR A 75 7.65 -6.90 4.37
C TYR A 75 8.79 -7.27 5.35
N LYS A 76 9.50 -6.30 5.93
CA LYS A 76 10.79 -6.58 6.61
C LYS A 76 10.61 -7.56 7.76
N SER A 77 9.53 -7.42 8.52
CA SER A 77 9.21 -8.29 9.66
C SER A 77 8.68 -9.67 9.22
N SER A 78 7.82 -9.70 8.19
CA SER A 78 7.12 -10.92 7.79
C SER A 78 7.88 -11.76 6.76
N LYS A 79 8.75 -11.15 5.96
CA LYS A 79 9.51 -11.81 4.88
C LYS A 79 10.36 -12.97 5.36
N VAL A 80 10.87 -12.92 6.59
CA VAL A 80 11.64 -14.03 7.19
C VAL A 80 10.75 -15.27 7.31
N PHE A 81 9.57 -15.12 7.90
CA PHE A 81 8.60 -16.20 8.06
C PHE A 81 8.03 -16.66 6.71
N LEU A 82 7.76 -15.74 5.79
CA LEU A 82 7.27 -16.09 4.44
C LEU A 82 8.31 -16.93 3.67
N LYS A 83 9.60 -16.58 3.78
CA LYS A 83 10.69 -17.37 3.18
C LYS A 83 10.82 -18.77 3.78
N GLU A 84 10.57 -18.89 5.08
CA GLU A 84 10.68 -20.16 5.79
C GLU A 84 9.48 -21.08 5.52
N PHE A 85 8.26 -20.55 5.60
CA PHE A 85 7.05 -21.37 5.64
C PHE A 85 6.24 -21.36 4.34
N ILE A 86 6.31 -20.30 3.53
CA ILE A 86 5.40 -20.11 2.38
C ILE A 86 6.12 -20.25 1.04
N PHE A 87 7.27 -19.59 0.86
CA PHE A 87 8.00 -19.61 -0.42
C PHE A 87 8.49 -21.01 -0.84
N PRO A 88 8.81 -21.95 0.08
CA PRO A 88 9.16 -23.31 -0.29
C PRO A 88 7.98 -24.15 -0.78
N VAL A 89 6.73 -23.72 -0.54
CA VAL A 89 5.55 -24.44 -1.04
C VAL A 89 5.55 -24.37 -2.57
N GLN A 90 5.81 -25.50 -3.22
CA GLN A 90 5.74 -25.66 -4.67
C GLN A 90 4.59 -26.61 -4.99
N ALA A 91 3.70 -26.18 -5.88
CA ALA A 91 2.60 -27.00 -6.36
C ALA A 91 2.54 -26.90 -7.89
N PRO A 92 2.33 -28.02 -8.61
CA PRO A 92 2.44 -28.05 -10.06
C PRO A 92 1.37 -27.21 -10.76
N TYR A 93 0.24 -26.98 -10.10
CA TYR A 93 -0.86 -26.16 -10.59
C TYR A 93 -0.69 -24.66 -10.31
N VAL A 94 0.43 -24.21 -9.72
CA VAL A 94 0.73 -22.77 -9.56
C VAL A 94 1.54 -22.29 -10.77
N LEU A 95 0.94 -21.42 -11.57
CA LEU A 95 1.50 -20.95 -12.84
C LEU A 95 2.34 -19.67 -12.70
N ASP A 96 1.95 -18.75 -11.81
CA ASP A 96 2.64 -17.48 -11.57
C ASP A 96 2.40 -16.96 -10.13
N ARG A 97 3.27 -16.08 -9.65
CA ARG A 97 3.27 -15.46 -8.31
C ARG A 97 3.59 -13.96 -8.36
N GLY A 98 3.23 -13.30 -9.46
CA GLY A 98 3.37 -11.85 -9.66
C GLY A 98 2.42 -11.04 -8.77
N ASP A 99 1.77 -10.02 -9.34
CA ASP A 99 0.86 -9.16 -8.57
C ASP A 99 -0.33 -9.96 -7.99
N ALA A 100 -0.83 -10.95 -8.73
CA ALA A 100 -1.77 -11.95 -8.23
C ALA A 100 -1.21 -13.38 -8.40
N GLY A 101 -1.62 -14.28 -7.51
CA GLY A 101 -1.28 -15.70 -7.61
C GLY A 101 -2.10 -16.36 -8.71
N VAL A 102 -1.45 -17.00 -9.67
CA VAL A 102 -2.12 -17.66 -10.79
C VAL A 102 -2.09 -19.17 -10.62
N VAL A 103 -3.27 -19.79 -10.67
CA VAL A 103 -3.44 -21.24 -10.54
C VAL A 103 -4.18 -21.81 -11.73
N GLU A 104 -3.82 -23.02 -12.12
CA GLU A 104 -4.47 -23.77 -13.18
C GLU A 104 -5.93 -24.10 -12.81
N PHE A 105 -6.84 -23.93 -13.76
CA PHE A 105 -8.21 -24.40 -13.65
C PHE A 105 -8.43 -25.68 -14.46
N ASP A 106 -8.03 -25.65 -15.73
CA ASP A 106 -8.06 -26.78 -16.65
C ASP A 106 -6.89 -26.69 -17.65
N GLU A 107 -6.91 -27.45 -18.74
CA GLU A 107 -5.84 -27.46 -19.76
C GLU A 107 -5.55 -26.08 -20.36
N ASP A 108 -6.57 -25.25 -20.58
CA ASP A 108 -6.49 -24.00 -21.33
C ASP A 108 -6.69 -22.74 -20.48
N HIS A 109 -7.20 -22.89 -19.24
CA HIS A 109 -7.62 -21.77 -18.40
C HIS A 109 -6.93 -21.74 -17.04
N ALA A 110 -6.94 -20.56 -16.44
CA ALA A 110 -6.37 -20.28 -15.13
C ALA A 110 -7.22 -19.27 -14.36
N TYR A 111 -7.11 -19.34 -13.03
CA TYR A 111 -7.57 -18.30 -12.13
C TYR A 111 -6.40 -17.43 -11.67
N ALA A 112 -6.63 -16.13 -11.56
CA ALA A 112 -5.75 -15.19 -10.85
C ALA A 112 -6.44 -14.76 -9.56
N LEU A 113 -5.79 -14.95 -8.41
CA LEU A 113 -6.34 -14.65 -7.11
C LEU A 113 -5.42 -13.69 -6.35
N ARG A 114 -6.03 -12.66 -5.77
CA ARG A 114 -5.36 -11.71 -4.91
C ARG A 114 -6.25 -11.38 -3.72
N ILE A 115 -5.62 -11.14 -2.57
CA ILE A 115 -6.23 -10.52 -1.40
C ILE A 115 -5.32 -9.39 -0.93
N GLU A 116 -5.90 -8.25 -0.57
CA GLU A 116 -5.22 -7.09 0.00
C GLU A 116 -6.00 -6.54 1.19
N SER A 117 -5.34 -5.68 1.97
CA SER A 117 -5.94 -4.97 3.10
C SER A 117 -5.87 -3.47 2.89
N HIS A 118 -6.91 -2.76 3.28
CA HIS A 118 -6.97 -1.29 3.21
C HIS A 118 -7.39 -0.67 4.55
N ASN A 119 -6.83 -1.22 5.64
CA ASN A 119 -7.22 -0.96 7.02
C ASN A 119 -7.09 0.51 7.44
N HIS A 120 -5.87 1.05 7.41
CA HIS A 120 -5.58 2.40 7.92
C HIS A 120 -6.38 3.49 7.20
N PRO A 121 -6.44 3.55 5.85
CA PRO A 121 -7.23 4.58 5.18
C PRO A 121 -8.72 4.43 5.47
N SER A 122 -9.22 3.20 5.56
CA SER A 122 -10.64 2.93 5.88
C SER A 122 -11.02 3.29 7.32
N ALA A 123 -10.06 3.24 8.26
CA ALA A 123 -10.27 3.69 9.63
C ALA A 123 -10.44 5.22 9.73
N ILE A 124 -9.88 5.97 8.78
CA ILE A 124 -9.92 7.44 8.75
C ILE A 124 -11.12 7.93 7.93
N GLU A 125 -11.21 7.45 6.68
CA GLU A 125 -12.26 7.78 5.72
C GLU A 125 -12.77 6.46 5.09
N PRO A 126 -13.84 5.88 5.65
CA PRO A 126 -14.24 4.50 5.36
C PRO A 126 -14.76 4.30 3.94
N TYR A 127 -15.38 5.31 3.34
CA TYR A 127 -15.95 5.17 2.00
C TYR A 127 -14.83 5.08 0.95
N GLY A 128 -14.00 6.12 0.86
CA GLY A 128 -12.89 6.20 -0.08
C GLY A 128 -11.81 5.16 0.20
N GLY A 129 -11.50 4.89 1.48
CA GLY A 129 -10.54 3.85 1.85
C GLY A 129 -10.92 2.46 1.33
N ALA A 130 -12.19 2.06 1.50
CA ALA A 130 -12.63 0.77 0.99
C ALA A 130 -12.78 0.77 -0.55
N ASN A 131 -13.23 1.89 -1.11
CA ASN A 131 -13.38 2.09 -2.56
C ASN A 131 -12.03 1.96 -3.30
N THR A 132 -10.96 2.58 -2.79
CA THR A 132 -9.62 2.44 -3.37
C THR A 132 -9.03 1.04 -3.19
N GLY A 133 -9.39 0.34 -2.12
CA GLY A 133 -9.07 -1.09 -1.93
C GLY A 133 -9.62 -1.94 -3.07
N ILE A 134 -10.91 -1.79 -3.40
CA ILE A 134 -11.52 -2.52 -4.55
C ILE A 134 -10.86 -2.12 -5.87
N GLY A 135 -10.56 -0.84 -6.07
CA GLY A 135 -9.84 -0.40 -7.25
C GLY A 135 -8.45 -1.03 -7.38
N GLY A 136 -7.70 -1.16 -6.28
CA GLY A 136 -6.39 -1.79 -6.24
C GLY A 136 -6.43 -3.26 -6.61
N ILE A 137 -7.27 -4.03 -5.91
CA ILE A 137 -7.36 -5.49 -6.10
C ILE A 137 -7.78 -5.90 -7.51
N LEU A 138 -8.63 -5.09 -8.15
CA LEU A 138 -9.02 -5.30 -9.55
C LEU A 138 -7.84 -5.08 -10.49
N ARG A 139 -7.02 -4.04 -10.25
CA ARG A 139 -5.85 -3.75 -11.08
C ARG A 139 -4.77 -4.82 -10.97
N ASP A 140 -4.55 -5.40 -9.80
CA ASP A 140 -3.59 -6.50 -9.62
C ASP A 140 -3.97 -7.72 -10.45
N VAL A 141 -5.26 -8.09 -10.47
CA VAL A 141 -5.76 -9.19 -11.29
C VAL A 141 -5.69 -8.86 -12.79
N LEU A 142 -6.07 -7.65 -13.17
CA LEU A 142 -5.94 -7.18 -14.56
C LEU A 142 -4.48 -7.16 -15.03
N ALA A 143 -3.54 -6.82 -14.15
CA ALA A 143 -2.11 -6.80 -14.45
C ALA A 143 -1.58 -8.20 -14.80
N MET A 144 -2.21 -9.27 -14.33
CA MET A 144 -1.88 -10.65 -14.74
C MET A 144 -2.48 -11.06 -16.10
N GLY A 145 -3.25 -10.19 -16.75
CA GLY A 145 -3.97 -10.49 -17.99
C GLY A 145 -5.27 -11.28 -17.76
N ALA A 146 -5.75 -11.35 -16.51
CA ALA A 146 -6.99 -12.02 -16.15
C ALA A 146 -8.15 -11.03 -16.06
N GLN A 147 -9.34 -11.46 -16.49
CA GLN A 147 -10.57 -10.70 -16.37
C GLN A 147 -11.14 -10.89 -14.96
N PRO A 148 -11.26 -9.84 -14.12
CA PRO A 148 -11.98 -9.93 -12.86
C PRO A 148 -13.40 -10.44 -13.08
N ILE A 149 -13.84 -11.40 -12.25
CA ILE A 149 -15.18 -12.00 -12.31
C ILE A 149 -15.90 -12.00 -10.97
N ALA A 150 -15.17 -11.91 -9.85
CA ALA A 150 -15.75 -11.95 -8.52
C ALA A 150 -14.87 -11.23 -7.49
N LEU A 151 -15.51 -10.62 -6.51
CA LEU A 151 -14.87 -10.01 -5.34
C LEU A 151 -15.26 -10.79 -4.07
N ALA A 152 -14.42 -10.67 -3.04
CA ALA A 152 -14.77 -11.11 -1.69
C ALA A 152 -14.23 -10.17 -0.61
N ASP A 153 -14.94 -10.02 0.51
CA ASP A 153 -14.62 -9.04 1.55
C ASP A 153 -14.67 -9.59 2.99
N PRO A 154 -13.53 -10.02 3.55
CA PRO A 154 -13.39 -10.27 4.99
C PRO A 154 -13.24 -8.94 5.75
N LEU A 155 -14.28 -8.58 6.50
CA LEU A 155 -14.39 -7.30 7.22
C LEU A 155 -14.49 -7.51 8.73
N HIS A 156 -13.75 -6.71 9.50
CA HIS A 156 -13.76 -6.76 10.96
C HIS A 156 -13.91 -5.37 11.55
N PHE A 157 -14.85 -5.22 12.47
CA PHE A 157 -15.20 -3.96 13.12
C PHE A 157 -15.41 -4.13 14.62
N GLY A 158 -15.37 -3.02 15.37
CA GLY A 158 -15.88 -3.00 16.74
C GLY A 158 -17.39 -3.25 16.81
N PRO A 159 -17.95 -3.62 17.97
CA PRO A 159 -19.39 -3.80 18.14
C PRO A 159 -20.19 -2.56 17.71
N LEU A 160 -21.29 -2.75 17.00
CA LEU A 160 -22.05 -1.62 16.46
C LEU A 160 -22.75 -0.82 17.56
N ASP A 161 -23.03 -1.42 18.70
CA ASP A 161 -23.68 -0.83 19.87
C ASP A 161 -22.70 -0.24 20.89
N THR A 162 -21.40 -0.16 20.57
CA THR A 162 -20.40 0.46 21.45
C THR A 162 -20.81 1.89 21.85
N PRO A 163 -20.89 2.19 23.16
CA PRO A 163 -21.17 3.55 23.64
C PRO A 163 -20.09 4.53 23.17
N THR A 164 -20.49 5.77 22.85
CA THR A 164 -19.54 6.78 22.33
C THR A 164 -18.44 7.10 23.34
N GLU A 165 -18.78 7.05 24.63
CA GLU A 165 -17.87 7.27 25.75
C GLU A 165 -16.82 6.16 25.91
N GLY A 166 -17.09 4.97 25.37
CA GLY A 166 -16.20 3.81 25.41
C GLY A 166 -15.19 3.76 24.26
N LEU A 167 -15.21 4.72 23.33
CA LEU A 167 -14.33 4.72 22.16
C LEU A 167 -12.93 5.24 22.51
N PRO A 168 -11.86 4.57 22.05
CA PRO A 168 -10.52 5.12 22.14
C PRO A 168 -10.42 6.46 21.43
N LYS A 169 -9.64 7.40 21.98
CA LYS A 169 -9.45 8.72 21.35
C LYS A 169 -8.86 8.57 19.94
N GLY A 170 -9.37 9.40 19.02
CA GLY A 170 -8.94 9.39 17.62
C GLY A 170 -9.60 8.30 16.76
N THR A 171 -10.43 7.43 17.34
CA THR A 171 -11.17 6.41 16.58
C THR A 171 -12.53 6.94 16.12
N ARG A 172 -13.04 6.36 15.04
CA ARG A 172 -14.39 6.62 14.55
C ARG A 172 -15.35 5.56 15.10
N HIS A 173 -16.61 5.94 15.31
CA HIS A 173 -17.62 5.02 15.78
C HIS A 173 -17.80 3.82 14.82
N PRO A 174 -17.89 2.57 15.32
CA PRO A 174 -18.00 1.37 14.46
C PRO A 174 -19.13 1.42 13.43
N LYS A 175 -20.34 1.89 13.80
CA LYS A 175 -21.43 2.15 12.84
C LYS A 175 -21.04 3.03 11.64
N TYR A 176 -20.25 4.08 11.86
CA TYR A 176 -19.80 4.96 10.78
C TYR A 176 -18.80 4.25 9.87
N LEU A 177 -17.84 3.53 10.46
CA LEU A 177 -16.85 2.75 9.74
C LEU A 177 -17.50 1.65 8.90
N PHE A 178 -18.36 0.84 9.52
CA PHE A 178 -19.12 -0.22 8.86
C PHE A 178 -19.93 0.31 7.68
N GLY A 179 -20.74 1.36 7.91
CA GLY A 179 -21.59 1.94 6.86
C GLY A 179 -20.78 2.51 5.70
N GLY A 180 -19.68 3.20 5.99
CA GLY A 180 -18.80 3.77 4.96
C GLY A 180 -18.08 2.70 4.15
N VAL A 181 -17.50 1.68 4.80
CA VAL A 181 -16.77 0.60 4.12
C VAL A 181 -17.69 -0.18 3.20
N VAL A 182 -18.86 -0.61 3.70
CA VAL A 182 -19.83 -1.35 2.88
C VAL A 182 -20.33 -0.50 1.71
N ALA A 183 -20.58 0.80 1.93
CA ALA A 183 -20.96 1.70 0.85
C ALA A 183 -19.85 1.85 -0.19
N GLY A 184 -18.59 2.00 0.23
CA GLY A 184 -17.42 2.15 -0.64
C GLY A 184 -17.18 0.91 -1.52
N ILE A 185 -17.25 -0.29 -0.91
CA ILE A 185 -17.11 -1.58 -1.62
C ILE A 185 -18.23 -1.73 -2.65
N ARG A 186 -19.48 -1.56 -2.21
CA ARG A 186 -20.67 -1.65 -3.07
C ARG A 186 -20.57 -0.70 -4.26
N ASP A 187 -20.15 0.55 -4.01
CA ASP A 187 -20.15 1.58 -5.03
C ASP A 187 -19.14 1.30 -6.15
N TYR A 188 -17.92 0.89 -5.81
CA TYR A 188 -16.89 0.54 -6.78
C TYR A 188 -17.30 -0.71 -7.57
N GLY A 189 -17.58 -1.82 -6.86
CA GLY A 189 -17.92 -3.11 -7.47
C GLY A 189 -19.09 -3.01 -8.44
N ASN A 190 -20.17 -2.33 -8.03
CA ASN A 190 -21.34 -2.14 -8.88
C ASN A 190 -21.06 -1.28 -10.13
N ARG A 191 -20.21 -0.26 -10.02
CA ARG A 191 -19.85 0.60 -11.16
C ARG A 191 -19.00 -0.11 -12.20
N VAL A 192 -18.07 -0.96 -11.75
CA VAL A 192 -17.25 -1.76 -12.66
C VAL A 192 -17.95 -3.04 -13.13
N GLY A 193 -19.08 -3.39 -12.52
CA GLY A 193 -19.89 -4.54 -12.88
C GLY A 193 -19.35 -5.88 -12.36
N ILE A 194 -18.55 -5.87 -11.29
CA ILE A 194 -17.99 -7.08 -10.68
C ILE A 194 -18.69 -7.36 -9.34
N PRO A 195 -19.33 -8.52 -9.16
CA PRO A 195 -20.09 -8.82 -7.95
C PRO A 195 -19.17 -9.24 -6.78
N THR A 196 -19.53 -8.81 -5.57
CA THR A 196 -19.01 -9.40 -4.34
C THR A 196 -19.82 -10.67 -4.02
N VAL A 197 -19.19 -11.84 -4.10
CA VAL A 197 -19.88 -13.15 -4.03
C VAL A 197 -19.58 -13.94 -2.77
N ALA A 198 -18.55 -13.54 -2.02
CA ALA A 198 -18.15 -14.16 -0.77
C ALA A 198 -17.61 -13.09 0.18
N GLY A 199 -17.46 -13.42 1.45
CA GLY A 199 -16.95 -12.48 2.45
C GLY A 199 -17.21 -12.98 3.85
N GLY A 200 -17.00 -12.10 4.82
CA GLY A 200 -17.31 -12.38 6.21
C GLY A 200 -17.30 -11.09 7.00
N ILE A 201 -18.21 -10.97 7.97
CA ILE A 201 -18.27 -9.80 8.86
C ILE A 201 -18.10 -10.30 10.28
N VAL A 202 -17.11 -9.75 10.98
CA VAL A 202 -16.83 -10.05 12.39
C VAL A 202 -16.93 -8.75 13.20
N PHE A 203 -17.62 -8.85 14.33
CA PHE A 203 -17.69 -7.78 15.32
C PHE A 203 -17.00 -8.23 16.61
N ASP A 204 -15.96 -7.52 17.02
CA ASP A 204 -15.19 -7.83 18.23
C ASP A 204 -14.58 -6.56 18.81
N GLU A 205 -14.53 -6.44 20.14
CA GLU A 205 -13.98 -5.27 20.84
C GLU A 205 -12.52 -4.99 20.47
N GLY A 206 -11.75 -6.01 20.10
CA GLY A 206 -10.38 -5.89 19.62
C GLY A 206 -10.21 -5.01 18.37
N TYR A 207 -11.30 -4.76 17.62
CA TYR A 207 -11.30 -3.91 16.42
C TYR A 207 -11.79 -2.48 16.67
N LEU A 208 -11.98 -2.05 17.93
CA LEU A 208 -12.37 -0.66 18.26
C LEU A 208 -11.28 0.37 17.94
N GLY A 209 -10.01 -0.02 17.96
CA GLY A 209 -8.88 0.84 17.63
C GLY A 209 -8.47 0.80 16.16
N ASN A 210 -8.55 -0.37 15.54
CA ASN A 210 -8.15 -0.58 14.15
C ASN A 210 -9.07 -1.62 13.51
N ILE A 211 -9.67 -1.26 12.39
CA ILE A 211 -10.55 -2.16 11.63
C ILE A 211 -9.73 -2.99 10.66
N VAL A 212 -10.28 -4.13 10.23
CA VAL A 212 -9.71 -4.92 9.13
C VAL A 212 -10.65 -4.83 7.95
N VAL A 213 -10.14 -4.29 6.85
CA VAL A 213 -10.85 -4.18 5.58
C VAL A 213 -10.03 -4.92 4.55
N ASN A 214 -10.26 -6.23 4.44
CA ASN A 214 -9.65 -7.03 3.40
C ASN A 214 -10.60 -7.10 2.20
N VAL A 215 -10.02 -7.05 1.01
CA VAL A 215 -10.72 -7.23 -0.25
C VAL A 215 -9.93 -8.22 -1.10
N ALA A 216 -10.64 -9.12 -1.75
CA ALA A 216 -10.09 -10.12 -2.63
C ALA A 216 -10.76 -10.04 -3.99
N CYS A 217 -10.02 -10.46 -5.02
CA CYS A 217 -10.50 -10.53 -6.38
C CYS A 217 -10.10 -11.87 -6.98
N VAL A 218 -11.05 -12.47 -7.70
CA VAL A 218 -10.83 -13.63 -8.56
C VAL A 218 -10.99 -13.18 -10.00
N GLY A 219 -9.95 -13.42 -10.79
CA GLY A 219 -9.98 -13.27 -12.24
C GLY A 219 -9.88 -14.61 -12.96
N PHE A 220 -10.35 -14.63 -14.19
CA PHE A 220 -10.29 -15.78 -15.09
C PHE A 220 -9.60 -15.39 -16.40
N ALA A 221 -8.75 -16.26 -16.91
CA ALA A 221 -8.04 -16.04 -18.17
C ALA A 221 -7.77 -17.35 -18.90
N LYS A 222 -7.63 -17.26 -20.22
CA LYS A 222 -6.92 -18.29 -20.98
C LYS A 222 -5.44 -18.22 -20.63
N LYS A 223 -4.78 -19.36 -20.47
CA LYS A 223 -3.34 -19.43 -20.18
C LYS A 223 -2.50 -18.67 -21.22
N SER A 224 -2.95 -18.65 -22.47
CA SER A 224 -2.30 -17.91 -23.57
C SER A 224 -2.36 -16.38 -23.46
N GLN A 225 -3.19 -15.84 -22.55
CA GLN A 225 -3.37 -14.40 -22.33
C GLN A 225 -2.69 -13.91 -21.06
N LEU A 226 -2.19 -14.82 -20.22
CA LEU A 226 -1.49 -14.46 -19.00
C LEU A 226 -0.22 -13.69 -19.35
N VAL A 227 -0.01 -12.58 -18.64
CA VAL A 227 1.18 -11.74 -18.80
C VAL A 227 2.05 -11.83 -17.56
N ARG A 228 3.36 -11.63 -17.76
CA ARG A 228 4.33 -11.53 -16.67
C ARG A 228 4.66 -10.08 -16.43
N ASN A 229 4.66 -9.68 -15.16
CA ASN A 229 4.81 -8.29 -14.74
C ASN A 229 6.30 -7.93 -14.68
N ARG A 230 6.98 -7.91 -15.83
CA ARG A 230 8.40 -7.56 -15.94
C ARG A 230 8.73 -6.87 -17.25
N ALA A 231 9.60 -5.86 -17.17
CA ALA A 231 10.33 -5.37 -18.32
C ALA A 231 11.40 -6.39 -18.72
N ALA A 232 11.54 -6.67 -20.01
CA ALA A 232 12.44 -7.69 -20.55
C ALA A 232 13.52 -7.09 -21.46
N SER A 233 13.33 -5.87 -21.96
CA SER A 233 14.24 -5.23 -22.91
C SER A 233 14.54 -3.79 -22.54
N GLU A 234 15.77 -3.35 -22.83
CA GLU A 234 16.15 -1.93 -22.77
C GLU A 234 15.36 -1.05 -23.75
N ARG A 235 14.70 -1.66 -24.75
CA ARG A 235 13.85 -0.98 -25.73
C ARG A 235 12.37 -0.97 -25.35
N ASP A 236 12.01 -1.52 -24.19
CA ASP A 236 10.62 -1.51 -23.73
C ASP A 236 10.14 -0.06 -23.52
N VAL A 237 8.91 0.20 -23.95
CA VAL A 237 8.27 1.52 -23.79
C VAL A 237 7.38 1.48 -22.56
N PHE A 238 7.64 2.36 -21.60
CA PHE A 238 6.80 2.54 -20.43
C PHE A 238 5.64 3.47 -20.76
N ILE A 239 4.41 2.96 -20.62
CA ILE A 239 3.18 3.72 -20.86
C ILE A 239 2.44 3.88 -19.53
N LEU A 240 2.17 5.11 -19.14
CA LEU A 240 1.25 5.42 -18.05
C LEU A 240 -0.16 5.60 -18.64
N CYS A 241 -1.10 4.74 -18.25
CA CYS A 241 -2.48 4.76 -18.71
C CYS A 241 -3.43 4.94 -17.52
N GLY A 242 -4.46 5.78 -17.67
CA GLY A 242 -5.47 6.02 -16.64
C GLY A 242 -5.77 7.51 -16.41
N GLY A 243 -6.19 7.84 -15.20
CA GLY A 243 -6.44 9.22 -14.77
C GLY A 243 -5.17 10.06 -14.68
N LYS A 244 -5.33 11.39 -14.60
CA LYS A 244 -4.22 12.32 -14.38
C LYS A 244 -3.67 12.12 -12.96
N THR A 245 -2.34 12.25 -12.80
CA THR A 245 -1.70 12.25 -11.49
C THR A 245 -2.08 13.50 -10.69
N GLY A 246 -2.81 13.31 -9.58
CA GLY A 246 -3.09 14.35 -8.59
C GLY A 246 -2.08 14.34 -7.44
N ARG A 247 -2.41 15.01 -6.33
CA ARG A 247 -1.64 14.99 -5.07
C ARG A 247 -2.19 13.97 -4.08
N ASP A 248 -2.81 12.93 -4.61
CA ASP A 248 -3.56 11.95 -3.85
C ASP A 248 -2.62 10.99 -3.10
N GLY A 249 -2.80 10.83 -1.79
CA GLY A 249 -2.14 9.78 -1.00
C GLY A 249 -0.61 9.90 -0.86
N ILE A 250 -0.04 11.10 -1.01
CA ILE A 250 1.40 11.33 -0.80
C ILE A 250 1.77 10.89 0.63
N HIS A 251 2.79 10.03 0.74
CA HIS A 251 3.24 9.33 1.96
C HIS A 251 2.29 8.26 2.53
N GLY A 252 1.25 7.84 1.80
CA GLY A 252 0.27 6.86 2.29
C GLY A 252 0.88 5.54 2.77
N VAL A 253 1.89 5.01 2.08
CA VAL A 253 2.57 3.76 2.43
C VAL A 253 3.44 3.92 3.69
N THR A 254 4.14 5.05 3.79
CA THR A 254 4.90 5.42 4.99
C THR A 254 3.96 5.51 6.20
N TYR A 255 2.81 6.14 6.06
CA TYR A 255 1.83 6.28 7.15
C TYR A 255 1.13 4.96 7.50
N ALA A 256 0.86 4.09 6.53
CA ALA A 256 0.34 2.74 6.79
C ALA A 256 1.34 1.84 7.55
N SER A 257 2.60 2.25 7.66
CA SER A 257 3.66 1.56 8.38
C SER A 257 3.91 2.15 9.80
N ILE A 258 3.07 3.08 10.28
CA ILE A 258 3.19 3.73 11.58
C ILE A 258 1.93 3.45 12.42
N ASP A 259 2.08 3.27 13.73
CA ASP A 259 0.95 3.12 14.65
C ASP A 259 0.04 4.36 14.67
N LEU A 260 -1.28 4.11 14.70
CA LEU A 260 -2.31 5.13 14.91
C LEU A 260 -2.16 5.74 16.31
N THR A 261 -1.46 6.86 16.39
CA THR A 261 -1.29 7.67 17.61
C THR A 261 -1.90 9.07 17.40
N ASP A 262 -2.18 9.82 18.48
CA ASP A 262 -2.68 11.20 18.42
C ASP A 262 -1.84 12.13 17.52
N ARG A 263 -0.55 11.81 17.31
CA ARG A 263 0.36 12.56 16.44
C ARG A 263 0.17 12.23 14.95
N SER A 264 -0.19 10.99 14.62
CA SER A 264 -0.42 10.52 13.25
C SER A 264 -1.69 11.13 12.62
N VAL A 265 -2.74 11.33 13.43
CA VAL A 265 -4.03 11.89 13.00
C VAL A 265 -3.89 13.35 12.52
N ARG A 266 -3.03 14.16 13.17
CA ARG A 266 -2.81 15.57 12.79
C ARG A 266 -2.08 15.75 11.46
N GLY A 267 -1.31 14.74 11.01
CA GLY A 267 -0.62 14.79 9.71
C GLY A 267 -1.59 14.73 8.52
N TRP A 268 -2.75 14.09 8.69
CA TRP A 268 -3.77 13.92 7.65
C TRP A 268 -4.63 15.17 7.45
N GLU A 269 -4.98 15.90 8.52
CA GLU A 269 -5.76 17.14 8.44
C GLU A 269 -5.00 18.29 7.73
N ALA A 270 -3.68 18.19 7.65
CA ALA A 270 -2.82 19.21 7.05
C ALA A 270 -2.64 19.11 5.52
N GLY A 271 -3.38 18.23 4.84
CA GLY A 271 -3.50 18.25 3.37
C GLY A 271 -2.79 17.12 2.64
N ALA A 272 -3.19 15.88 2.91
CA ALA A 272 -3.03 14.76 1.98
C ALA A 272 -4.39 14.42 1.33
N VAL A 273 -4.90 15.37 0.53
CA VAL A 273 -5.89 15.16 -0.53
C VAL A 273 -5.33 15.79 -1.79
#